data_AF-A0AA88U739-F1
#
_entry.id   AF-A0AA88U739-F1
#
_cell.length_a   1.000
_cell.length_b   1.000
_cell.length_c   1.000
_cell.angle_alpha   90.00
_cell.angle_beta   90.00
_cell.angle_gamma   90.00
#
_symmetry.space_group_name_H-M   'P 1'
#
loop_
_entity.id
_entity.type
_entity.pdbx_description
1 polymer ?
#
loop_
_entity_poly.entity_id
_entity_poly.type
_entity_poly.pdbx_seq_one_letter_code
_entity_poly.pdbx_strand_id
1 'polypeptide(L)'
;MASVKKITLKSSDGESFEVDQAVALESQTIKHIVEDDCADSVIPLPNVTSKILAKVIEYCKMHVEPLKPDDRAAADDLKSWDAEFVKVDQPTLFDLILAANYLNIKSLLDLTCQTVADMIKGKTPEEIRKTFNIKNDFTPEEEEDVRRENQWAFELGPVQSQRKRNSAMESVKITLKSSDGEFFEADRTVALESQMIVDMGDLVCAGSVIPLPNVTSKILAKVIEYCKMHVEPLKPDDRAAADDLKSWDAEFVKVDQPTLFYLILAANYLNIKSLLDLTCQTAADMIKGKTPEEIRKIFNIKNEFTPEEEEDVRWENQWAFE
;
A
#
# COMPACT_ATOMS: atom_id res chain seq x y z
N MET A 1 30.08 14.83 26.49
CA MET A 1 28.81 14.97 25.74
C MET A 1 29.10 14.50 24.33
N ALA A 2 28.41 13.47 23.84
CA ALA A 2 28.55 13.06 22.44
C ALA A 2 28.07 14.22 21.56
N SER A 3 28.84 14.59 20.54
CA SER A 3 28.43 15.59 19.56
C SER A 3 27.18 15.06 18.84
N VAL A 4 26.07 15.80 18.94
CA VAL A 4 24.86 15.50 18.16
C VAL A 4 25.21 15.80 16.70
N LYS A 5 25.25 14.76 15.86
CA LYS A 5 25.43 14.92 14.42
C LYS A 5 24.24 15.69 13.87
N LYS A 6 24.51 16.70 13.04
CA LYS A 6 23.49 17.55 12.43
C LYS A 6 23.48 17.37 10.93
N ILE A 7 22.31 17.51 10.34
CA ILE A 7 22.04 17.42 8.90
C ILE A 7 21.44 18.74 8.45
N THR A 8 21.82 19.22 7.26
CA THR A 8 21.21 20.41 6.65
C THR A 8 20.19 19.97 5.60
N LEU A 9 18.93 20.35 5.78
CA LEU A 9 17.84 20.14 4.81
C LEU A 9 17.57 21.44 4.07
N LYS A 10 17.41 21.41 2.74
CA LYS A 10 17.10 22.59 1.93
C LYS A 10 15.73 22.49 1.29
N SER A 11 14.84 23.43 1.59
CA SER A 11 13.48 23.49 1.05
C SER A 11 13.44 23.84 -0.44
N SER A 12 12.28 23.66 -1.06
CA SER A 12 12.02 23.96 -2.48
C SER A 12 12.22 25.44 -2.85
N ASP A 13 11.97 26.33 -1.88
CA ASP A 13 12.12 27.79 -1.96
C ASP A 13 13.50 28.27 -1.47
N GLY A 14 14.41 27.34 -1.19
CA GLY A 14 15.84 27.60 -1.03
C GLY A 14 16.31 27.89 0.38
N GLU A 15 15.42 27.88 1.38
CA GLU A 15 15.78 28.01 2.79
C GLU A 15 16.45 26.73 3.30
N SER A 16 17.37 26.86 4.25
CA SER A 16 18.13 25.74 4.80
C SER A 16 17.87 25.59 6.30
N PHE A 17 17.62 24.36 6.73
CA PHE A 17 17.28 23.99 8.10
C PHE A 17 18.36 23.05 8.65
N GLU A 18 19.00 23.44 9.73
CA GLU A 18 19.92 22.59 10.46
C GLU A 18 19.14 21.78 11.51
N VAL A 19 19.17 20.45 11.39
CA VAL A 19 18.39 19.54 12.24
C VAL A 19 19.28 18.44 12.82
N ASP A 20 18.93 18.00 14.03
CA ASP A 20 19.61 16.86 14.63
C ASP A 20 19.35 15.59 13.81
N GLN A 21 20.37 14.76 13.63
CA GLN A 21 20.27 13.56 12.81
C GLN A 21 19.12 12.65 13.28
N ALA A 22 18.92 12.48 14.58
CA ALA A 22 17.83 11.67 15.11
C ALA A 22 16.45 12.16 14.65
N VAL A 23 16.24 13.49 14.60
CA VAL A 23 15.00 14.11 14.11
C VAL A 23 14.81 13.87 12.62
N ALA A 24 15.88 14.00 11.85
CA ALA A 24 15.85 13.80 10.41
C ALA A 24 15.58 12.33 10.01
N LEU A 25 16.04 11.38 10.84
CA LEU A 25 15.88 9.94 10.60
C LEU A 25 14.46 9.40 10.83
N GLU A 26 13.54 10.20 11.38
CA GLU A 26 12.10 9.88 11.37
C GLU A 26 11.56 9.76 9.94
N SER A 27 12.17 10.49 9.00
CA SER A 27 11.92 10.31 7.58
C SER A 27 12.71 9.12 7.06
N GLN A 28 12.00 8.09 6.58
CA GLN A 28 12.67 6.95 5.93
C GLN A 28 13.39 7.39 4.65
N THR A 29 12.84 8.36 3.92
CA THR A 29 13.50 8.93 2.73
C THR A 29 14.87 9.52 3.09
N ILE A 30 14.95 10.34 4.14
CA ILE A 30 16.22 10.94 4.59
C ILE A 30 17.16 9.86 5.14
N LYS A 31 16.64 8.88 5.88
CA LYS A 31 17.44 7.77 6.41
C LYS A 31 18.20 7.03 5.31
N HIS A 32 17.51 6.66 4.23
CA HIS A 32 18.15 5.97 3.10
C HIS A 32 19.24 6.84 2.45
N ILE A 33 19.01 8.15 2.32
CA ILE A 33 19.99 9.11 1.76
C ILE A 33 21.25 9.23 2.64
N VAL A 34 21.09 9.15 3.97
CA VAL A 34 22.18 9.27 4.93
C VAL A 34 22.99 7.97 5.05
N GLU A 35 22.36 6.81 4.90
CA GLU A 35 23.01 5.49 4.95
C GLU A 35 23.92 5.24 3.73
N ASP A 36 23.63 5.86 2.58
CA ASP A 36 24.44 5.79 1.34
C ASP A 36 25.69 6.71 1.32
N ASP A 37 26.17 7.16 2.49
CA ASP A 37 27.45 7.88 2.75
C ASP A 37 27.58 9.33 2.22
N CYS A 38 26.48 10.08 2.14
CA CYS A 38 26.47 11.53 1.81
C CYS A 38 26.57 12.46 3.04
N ALA A 39 27.26 12.05 4.11
CA ALA A 39 27.16 12.61 5.46
C ALA A 39 27.66 14.06 5.66
N ASP A 40 28.20 14.74 4.64
CA ASP A 40 28.65 16.14 4.72
C ASP A 40 27.90 17.10 3.78
N SER A 41 26.81 16.64 3.15
CA SER A 41 26.11 17.40 2.10
C SER A 41 24.69 17.84 2.50
N VAL A 42 24.30 19.02 2.00
CA VAL A 42 22.96 19.58 2.14
C VAL A 42 21.97 18.71 1.38
N ILE A 43 20.93 18.18 2.04
CA ILE A 43 19.90 17.34 1.43
C ILE A 43 18.81 18.25 0.81
N PRO A 44 18.66 18.28 -0.52
CA PRO A 44 17.62 19.07 -1.16
C PRO A 44 16.26 18.36 -1.10
N LEU A 45 15.23 19.11 -0.69
CA LEU A 45 13.83 18.68 -0.62
C LEU A 45 12.98 19.53 -1.58
N PRO A 46 13.05 19.29 -2.90
CA PRO A 46 12.46 20.16 -3.92
C PRO A 46 10.92 20.20 -3.91
N ASN A 47 10.26 19.29 -3.18
CA ASN A 47 8.80 19.17 -3.12
C ASN A 47 8.21 19.70 -1.81
N VAL A 48 9.01 20.30 -0.93
CA VAL A 48 8.55 20.80 0.37
C VAL A 48 8.99 22.25 0.57
N THR A 49 8.03 23.15 0.76
CA THR A 49 8.31 24.56 1.06
C THR A 49 8.84 24.74 2.48
N SER A 50 9.56 25.83 2.73
CA SER A 50 10.15 26.14 4.05
C SER A 50 9.11 26.17 5.17
N LYS A 51 7.93 26.74 4.90
CA LYS A 51 6.81 26.81 5.86
C LYS A 51 6.38 25.41 6.32
N ILE A 52 6.25 24.49 5.38
CA ILE A 52 5.78 23.12 5.65
C ILE A 52 6.90 22.29 6.26
N LEU A 53 8.12 22.43 5.74
CA LEU A 53 9.30 21.77 6.28
C LEU A 53 9.54 22.13 7.74
N ALA A 54 9.36 23.39 8.13
CA ALA A 54 9.47 23.82 9.52
C ALA A 54 8.47 23.08 10.44
N LYS A 55 7.24 22.87 9.99
CA LYS A 55 6.20 22.12 10.73
C LYS A 55 6.50 20.63 10.79
N VAL A 56 6.99 20.04 9.71
CA VAL A 56 7.43 18.64 9.71
C VAL A 56 8.57 18.43 10.71
N ILE A 57 9.55 19.34 10.73
CA ILE A 57 10.66 19.30 11.69
C ILE A 57 10.15 19.45 13.13
N GLU A 58 9.21 20.36 13.38
CA GLU A 58 8.56 20.53 14.69
C GLU A 58 7.90 19.23 15.14
N TYR A 59 7.14 18.57 14.26
CA TYR A 59 6.51 17.28 14.53
C TYR A 59 7.54 16.19 14.88
N CYS A 60 8.57 16.01 14.03
CA CYS A 60 9.59 15.00 14.25
C CYS A 60 10.36 15.23 15.57
N LYS A 61 10.63 16.50 15.93
CA LYS A 61 11.30 16.82 17.21
C LYS A 61 10.49 16.30 18.40
N MET A 62 9.18 16.54 18.40
CA MET A 62 8.29 16.09 19.48
C MET A 62 8.18 14.57 19.56
N HIS A 63 8.30 13.86 18.44
CA HIS A 63 8.13 12.40 18.38
C HIS A 63 9.42 11.60 18.58
N VAL A 64 10.58 12.26 18.46
CA VAL A 64 11.89 11.66 18.76
C VAL A 64 12.26 11.79 20.23
N GLU A 65 11.65 12.73 20.97
CA GLU A 65 11.89 12.84 22.41
C GLU A 65 11.46 11.55 23.14
N PRO A 66 12.37 10.90 23.87
CA PRO A 66 12.09 9.61 24.46
C PRO A 66 11.03 9.72 25.55
N LEU A 67 9.83 9.21 25.27
CA LEU A 67 8.82 8.97 26.29
C LEU A 67 9.36 7.93 27.27
N LYS A 68 9.32 8.22 28.57
CA LYS A 68 9.65 7.21 29.59
C LYS A 68 8.59 6.11 29.53
N PRO A 69 8.98 4.82 29.47
CA PRO A 69 8.07 3.72 29.16
C PRO A 69 6.91 3.50 30.16
N ASP A 70 7.00 4.06 31.37
CA ASP A 70 5.96 3.94 32.41
C ASP A 70 5.11 5.21 32.59
N ASP A 71 5.31 6.25 31.77
CA ASP A 71 4.68 7.55 31.99
C ASP A 71 3.43 7.72 31.11
N ARG A 72 2.30 7.14 31.56
CA ARG A 72 1.00 7.28 30.87
C ARG A 72 0.60 8.74 30.66
N ALA A 73 1.00 9.63 31.57
CA ALA A 73 0.77 11.07 31.44
C ALA A 73 1.46 11.64 30.20
N ALA A 74 2.70 11.23 29.92
CA ALA A 74 3.46 11.70 28.77
C ALA A 74 2.86 11.23 27.43
N ALA A 75 2.24 10.04 27.39
CA ALA A 75 1.55 9.54 26.20
C ALA A 75 0.23 10.30 25.92
N ASP A 76 -0.50 10.70 26.96
CA ASP A 76 -1.72 11.51 26.82
C ASP A 76 -1.39 12.97 26.48
N ASP A 77 -0.26 13.50 26.99
CA ASP A 77 0.26 14.82 26.62
C ASP A 77 0.67 14.87 25.15
N LEU A 78 1.33 13.82 24.63
CA LEU A 78 1.70 13.74 23.21
C LEU A 78 0.46 13.73 22.30
N LYS A 79 -0.57 12.93 22.61
CA LYS A 79 -1.83 12.93 21.85
C LYS A 79 -2.53 14.28 21.88
N SER A 80 -2.48 14.96 23.01
CA SER A 80 -3.06 16.30 23.16
C SER A 80 -2.30 17.31 22.30
N TRP A 81 -0.97 17.19 22.25
CA TRP A 81 -0.11 17.99 21.37
C TRP A 81 -0.40 17.70 19.90
N ASP A 82 -0.51 16.43 19.49
CA ASP A 82 -0.85 16.03 18.13
C ASP A 82 -2.19 16.63 17.68
N ALA A 83 -3.19 16.56 18.55
CA ALA A 83 -4.51 17.13 18.28
C ALA A 83 -4.47 18.65 18.13
N GLU A 84 -3.52 19.35 18.75
CA GLU A 84 -3.31 20.79 18.58
C GLU A 84 -2.48 21.10 17.33
N PHE A 85 -1.44 20.30 17.06
CA PHE A 85 -0.53 20.45 15.94
C PHE A 85 -1.27 20.45 14.59
N VAL A 86 -2.27 19.57 14.43
CA VAL A 86 -3.09 19.47 13.21
C VAL A 86 -4.20 20.53 13.09
N LYS A 87 -4.39 21.41 14.09
CA LYS A 87 -5.33 22.54 14.00
C LYS A 87 -4.77 23.69 13.18
N VAL A 88 -4.49 23.40 11.92
CA VAL A 88 -4.04 24.35 10.91
C VAL A 88 -5.13 24.59 9.88
N ASP A 89 -4.93 25.59 9.01
CA ASP A 89 -5.80 25.78 7.83
C ASP A 89 -5.73 24.58 6.87
N GLN A 90 -6.82 24.31 6.14
CA GLN A 90 -6.91 23.17 5.22
C GLN A 90 -5.78 23.10 4.19
N PRO A 91 -5.36 24.21 3.53
CA PRO A 91 -4.20 24.18 2.63
C PRO A 91 -2.94 23.67 3.33
N THR A 92 -2.63 24.19 4.51
CA THR A 92 -1.48 23.73 5.30
C THR A 92 -1.62 22.27 5.72
N LEU A 93 -2.82 21.79 6.07
CA LEU A 93 -3.06 20.38 6.39
C LEU A 93 -2.81 19.47 5.18
N PHE A 94 -3.29 19.85 3.98
CA PHE A 94 -3.05 19.09 2.76
C PHE A 94 -1.57 19.09 2.35
N ASP A 95 -0.89 20.23 2.49
CA ASP A 95 0.55 20.31 2.25
C ASP A 95 1.33 19.43 3.24
N LEU A 96 0.88 19.32 4.50
CA LEU A 96 1.46 18.40 5.48
C LEU A 96 1.26 16.94 5.09
N ILE A 97 0.09 16.55 4.58
CA ILE A 97 -0.17 15.20 4.06
C ILE A 97 0.79 14.87 2.91
N LEU A 98 0.93 15.79 1.94
CA LEU A 98 1.82 15.62 0.80
C LEU A 98 3.28 15.52 1.22
N ALA A 99 3.71 16.37 2.15
CA ALA A 99 5.08 16.36 2.68
C ALA A 99 5.37 15.09 3.49
N ALA A 100 4.43 14.62 4.33
CA ALA A 100 4.56 13.40 5.12
C ALA A 100 4.69 12.17 4.22
N ASN A 101 3.91 12.09 3.15
CA ASN A 101 4.00 11.04 2.15
C ASN A 101 5.34 11.09 1.39
N TYR A 102 5.75 12.27 0.92
CA TYR A 102 7.02 12.46 0.21
C TYR A 102 8.26 12.10 1.05
N LEU A 103 8.26 12.50 2.33
CA LEU A 103 9.34 12.21 3.27
C LEU A 103 9.20 10.83 3.93
N ASN A 104 8.13 10.09 3.63
CA ASN A 104 7.82 8.78 4.20
C ASN A 104 7.85 8.79 5.76
N ILE A 105 7.06 9.68 6.35
CA ILE A 105 6.86 9.81 7.80
C ILE A 105 5.46 9.28 8.12
N LYS A 106 5.37 7.97 8.39
CA LYS A 106 4.08 7.27 8.54
C LYS A 106 3.21 7.84 9.65
N SER A 107 3.78 8.15 10.82
CA SER A 107 3.03 8.67 11.98
C SER A 107 2.33 10.00 11.68
N LEU A 108 3.04 10.92 11.01
CA LEU A 108 2.48 12.20 10.58
C LEU A 108 1.39 12.03 9.51
N LEU A 109 1.61 11.11 8.56
CA LEU A 109 0.63 10.80 7.52
C LEU A 109 -0.65 10.22 8.13
N ASP A 110 -0.53 9.23 9.02
CA ASP A 110 -1.67 8.63 9.72
C ASP A 110 -2.46 9.70 10.50
N LEU A 111 -1.77 10.56 11.26
CA LEU A 111 -2.37 11.64 12.06
C LEU A 111 -3.16 12.65 11.20
N THR A 112 -2.56 13.10 10.10
CA THR A 112 -3.19 14.08 9.21
C THR A 112 -4.35 13.48 8.42
N CYS A 113 -4.24 12.24 7.95
CA CYS A 113 -5.32 11.49 7.30
C CYS A 113 -6.50 11.27 8.26
N GLN A 114 -6.23 10.86 9.51
CA GLN A 114 -7.25 10.69 10.53
C GLN A 114 -7.99 12.01 10.82
N THR A 115 -7.27 13.12 10.86
CA THR A 115 -7.86 14.45 11.05
C THR A 115 -8.85 14.79 9.92
N VAL A 116 -8.49 14.51 8.66
CA VAL A 116 -9.40 14.70 7.51
C VAL A 116 -10.61 13.77 7.60
N ALA A 117 -10.40 12.51 8.00
CA ALA A 117 -11.50 11.55 8.19
C ALA A 117 -12.49 12.02 9.27
N ASP A 118 -12.00 12.56 10.38
CA ASP A 118 -12.85 13.11 11.44
C ASP A 118 -13.60 14.38 11.00
N MET A 119 -13.04 15.17 10.08
CA MET A 119 -13.75 16.31 9.47
C MET A 119 -14.90 15.88 8.55
N ILE A 120 -14.88 14.65 8.04
CA ILE A 120 -15.90 14.07 7.15
C ILE A 120 -16.95 13.32 7.96
N LYS A 121 -16.52 12.65 9.03
CA LYS A 121 -17.35 11.78 9.86
C LYS A 121 -18.60 12.49 10.37
N GLY A 122 -19.76 11.94 10.04
CA GLY A 122 -21.07 12.44 10.50
C GLY A 122 -21.59 13.67 9.76
N LYS A 123 -20.88 14.19 8.74
CA LYS A 123 -21.38 15.25 7.86
C LYS A 123 -22.16 14.68 6.67
N THR A 124 -23.12 15.45 6.16
CA THR A 124 -23.80 15.10 4.91
C THR A 124 -22.90 15.37 3.69
N PRO A 125 -23.16 14.74 2.53
CA PRO A 125 -22.43 15.03 1.29
C PRO A 125 -22.42 16.53 0.94
N GLU A 126 -23.52 17.24 1.19
CA GLU A 126 -23.63 18.69 0.95
C GLU A 126 -22.73 19.50 1.91
N GLU A 127 -22.68 19.11 3.18
CA GLU A 127 -21.82 19.73 4.18
C GLU A 127 -20.34 19.47 3.91
N ILE A 128 -19.99 18.25 3.43
CA ILE A 128 -18.64 17.90 2.99
C ILE A 128 -18.26 18.75 1.78
N ARG A 129 -19.12 18.79 0.74
CA ARG A 129 -18.91 19.63 -0.46
C ARG A 129 -18.68 21.08 -0.10
N LYS A 130 -19.47 21.63 0.84
CA LYS A 130 -19.29 22.99 1.35
C LYS A 130 -18.00 23.16 2.14
N THR A 131 -17.65 22.20 3.00
CA THR A 131 -16.44 22.25 3.85
C THR A 131 -15.16 22.23 3.01
N PHE A 132 -15.13 21.44 1.94
CA PHE A 132 -13.96 21.27 1.08
C PHE A 132 -14.03 22.07 -0.22
N ASN A 133 -15.04 22.94 -0.36
CA ASN A 133 -15.30 23.76 -1.54
C ASN A 133 -15.33 22.94 -2.85
N ILE A 134 -15.96 21.76 -2.79
CA ILE A 134 -16.11 20.84 -3.92
C ILE A 134 -17.40 21.20 -4.67
N LYS A 135 -17.28 21.43 -5.98
CA LYS A 135 -18.44 21.66 -6.86
C LYS A 135 -19.17 20.34 -7.09
N ASN A 136 -20.50 20.33 -6.94
CA ASN A 136 -21.31 19.20 -7.39
C ASN A 136 -21.31 19.16 -8.92
N ASP A 137 -20.75 18.10 -9.48
CA ASP A 137 -20.67 17.82 -10.91
C ASP A 137 -21.70 16.77 -11.37
N PHE A 138 -22.48 16.22 -10.44
CA PHE A 138 -23.61 15.33 -10.76
C PHE A 138 -24.82 16.11 -11.27
N THR A 139 -25.50 15.53 -12.25
CA THR A 139 -26.87 15.93 -12.59
C THR A 139 -27.85 15.49 -11.50
N PRO A 140 -29.04 16.11 -11.39
CA PRO A 140 -30.03 15.71 -10.40
C PRO A 140 -30.43 14.23 -10.48
N GLU A 141 -30.45 13.67 -11.69
CA GLU A 141 -30.79 12.27 -11.94
C GLU A 141 -29.67 11.33 -11.45
N GLU A 142 -28.41 11.65 -11.75
CA GLU A 142 -27.26 10.89 -11.23
C GLU A 142 -27.14 11.01 -9.70
N GLU A 143 -27.42 12.17 -9.12
CA GLU A 143 -27.41 12.36 -7.67
C GLU A 143 -28.51 11.55 -6.98
N GLU A 144 -29.71 11.48 -7.57
CA GLU A 144 -30.81 10.63 -7.07
C GLU A 144 -30.47 9.14 -7.18
N ASP A 145 -29.84 8.72 -8.28
CA ASP A 145 -29.39 7.34 -8.47
C ASP A 145 -28.32 6.96 -7.44
N VAL A 146 -27.29 7.79 -7.26
CA VAL A 146 -26.24 7.61 -6.24
C VAL A 146 -26.86 7.59 -4.84
N ARG A 147 -27.83 8.47 -4.56
CA ARG A 147 -28.49 8.53 -3.24
C ARG A 147 -29.35 7.29 -2.98
N ARG A 148 -30.04 6.78 -4.01
CA ARG A 148 -30.83 5.53 -3.97
C ARG A 148 -29.93 4.33 -3.73
N GLU A 149 -28.82 4.23 -4.44
CA GLU A 149 -27.84 3.15 -4.28
C GLU A 149 -27.16 3.16 -2.90
N ASN A 150 -27.01 4.33 -2.28
CA ASN A 150 -26.34 4.49 -0.99
C ASN A 150 -27.29 4.62 0.22
N GLN A 151 -28.60 4.38 0.06
CA GLN A 151 -29.58 4.46 1.18
C GLN A 151 -29.20 3.58 2.38
N TRP A 152 -28.56 2.44 2.13
CA TRP A 152 -28.09 1.50 3.17
C TRP A 152 -27.12 2.14 4.18
N ALA A 153 -26.38 3.19 3.78
CA ALA A 153 -25.45 3.90 4.66
C ALA A 153 -26.17 4.82 5.67
N PHE A 154 -27.42 5.20 5.40
CA PHE A 154 -28.18 6.19 6.18
C PHE A 154 -29.27 5.59 7.08
N GLU A 155 -29.73 4.35 6.81
CA GLU A 155 -30.89 3.76 7.52
C GLU A 155 -30.56 2.96 8.80
N LEU A 156 -29.29 2.71 9.16
CA LEU A 156 -28.95 1.75 10.24
C LEU A 156 -28.12 2.34 11.39
N GLY A 157 -28.78 2.65 12.51
CA GLY A 157 -28.21 3.13 13.78
C GLY A 157 -27.30 2.14 14.55
N PRO A 158 -26.72 2.51 15.71
CA PRO A 158 -25.29 2.23 15.99
C PRO A 158 -24.85 0.82 16.42
N VAL A 159 -25.69 -0.05 17.00
CA VAL A 159 -25.18 -1.24 17.73
C VAL A 159 -25.56 -2.60 17.14
N GLN A 160 -26.75 -2.77 16.57
CA GLN A 160 -27.11 -4.03 15.86
C GLN A 160 -26.52 -4.10 14.45
N SER A 161 -25.94 -3.00 13.99
CA SER A 161 -25.51 -2.78 12.63
C SER A 161 -24.06 -3.17 12.36
N GLN A 162 -23.19 -3.52 13.32
CA GLN A 162 -21.85 -4.01 12.96
C GLN A 162 -21.89 -5.39 12.30
N ARG A 163 -22.70 -6.32 12.81
CA ARG A 163 -22.80 -7.68 12.24
C ARG A 163 -23.52 -7.69 10.88
N LYS A 164 -24.54 -6.82 10.73
CA LYS A 164 -25.24 -6.59 9.45
C LYS A 164 -24.48 -5.66 8.49
N ARG A 165 -23.69 -4.68 8.96
CA ARG A 165 -22.78 -3.87 8.13
C ARG A 165 -21.64 -4.73 7.60
N ASN A 166 -21.06 -5.61 8.41
CA ASN A 166 -20.04 -6.54 7.92
C ASN A 166 -20.63 -7.48 6.86
N SER A 167 -21.84 -7.98 7.09
CA SER A 167 -22.58 -8.82 6.12
C SER A 167 -23.08 -8.06 4.87
N ALA A 168 -23.34 -6.75 4.96
CA ALA A 168 -23.75 -5.91 3.82
C ALA A 168 -22.53 -5.34 3.05
N MET A 169 -21.43 -5.02 3.74
CA MET A 169 -20.14 -4.66 3.14
C MET A 169 -19.51 -5.86 2.42
N GLU A 170 -19.77 -7.08 2.88
CA GLU A 170 -19.45 -8.33 2.18
C GLU A 170 -20.07 -8.42 0.78
N SER A 171 -21.19 -7.71 0.53
CA SER A 171 -21.91 -7.72 -0.75
C SER A 171 -21.65 -6.50 -1.65
N VAL A 172 -20.80 -5.57 -1.22
CA VAL A 172 -20.44 -4.41 -2.05
C VAL A 172 -19.56 -4.89 -3.19
N LYS A 173 -20.04 -4.69 -4.42
CA LYS A 173 -19.24 -4.97 -5.62
C LYS A 173 -18.34 -3.79 -5.93
N ILE A 174 -17.10 -4.09 -6.27
CA ILE A 174 -16.16 -3.13 -6.85
C ILE A 174 -15.99 -3.42 -8.34
N THR A 175 -15.71 -2.36 -9.10
CA THR A 175 -15.45 -2.47 -10.53
C THR A 175 -13.96 -2.28 -10.79
N LEU A 176 -13.31 -3.30 -11.36
CA LEU A 176 -11.90 -3.25 -11.75
C LEU A 176 -11.82 -3.05 -13.26
N LYS A 177 -10.95 -2.15 -13.73
CA LYS A 177 -10.68 -1.95 -15.16
C LYS A 177 -9.29 -2.47 -15.50
N SER A 178 -9.19 -3.45 -16.38
CA SER A 178 -7.92 -3.99 -16.86
C SER A 178 -7.19 -3.03 -17.79
N SER A 179 -5.92 -3.34 -18.08
CA SER A 179 -5.05 -2.55 -18.96
C SER A 179 -5.55 -2.45 -20.41
N ASP A 180 -6.27 -3.48 -20.87
CA ASP A 180 -6.93 -3.55 -22.19
C ASP A 180 -8.35 -2.98 -22.18
N GLY A 181 -8.81 -2.44 -21.03
CA GLY A 181 -10.03 -1.65 -20.93
C GLY A 181 -11.30 -2.44 -20.63
N GLU A 182 -11.19 -3.74 -20.32
CA GLU A 182 -12.33 -4.54 -19.86
C GLU A 182 -12.65 -4.27 -18.38
N PHE A 183 -13.93 -4.44 -18.02
CA PHE A 183 -14.44 -4.17 -16.68
C PHE A 183 -14.83 -5.48 -16.00
N PHE A 184 -14.45 -5.63 -14.73
CA PHE A 184 -14.71 -6.80 -13.92
C PHE A 184 -15.43 -6.40 -12.64
N GLU A 185 -16.53 -7.07 -12.33
CA GLU A 185 -17.16 -6.96 -11.01
C GLU A 185 -16.55 -8.01 -10.07
N ALA A 186 -16.04 -7.54 -8.93
CA ALA A 186 -15.55 -8.40 -7.86
C ALA A 186 -16.21 -8.01 -6.54
N ASP A 187 -16.50 -9.00 -5.69
CA ASP A 187 -17.00 -8.73 -4.34
C ASP A 187 -15.89 -8.05 -3.53
N ARG A 188 -16.26 -7.14 -2.62
CA ARG A 188 -15.28 -6.39 -1.82
C ARG A 188 -14.34 -7.31 -1.05
N THR A 189 -14.81 -8.49 -0.61
CA THR A 189 -13.98 -9.50 0.07
C THR A 189 -12.85 -10.04 -0.78
N VAL A 190 -13.10 -10.30 -2.07
CA VAL A 190 -12.11 -10.72 -3.06
C VAL A 190 -11.03 -9.65 -3.23
N ALA A 191 -11.42 -8.38 -3.06
CA ALA A 191 -10.55 -7.23 -3.12
C ALA A 191 -9.74 -6.98 -1.84
N LEU A 192 -10.19 -7.50 -0.69
CA LEU A 192 -9.47 -7.39 0.59
C LEU A 192 -8.17 -8.21 0.63
N GLU A 193 -8.06 -9.24 -0.21
CA GLU A 193 -6.82 -10.02 -0.38
C GLU A 193 -5.70 -9.20 -1.06
N SER A 194 -6.06 -8.11 -1.72
CA SER A 194 -5.13 -7.17 -2.35
C SER A 194 -4.95 -5.96 -1.44
N GLN A 195 -3.81 -5.88 -0.75
CA GLN A 195 -3.51 -4.71 0.09
C GLN A 195 -3.56 -3.42 -0.74
N MET A 196 -3.16 -3.47 -2.01
CA MET A 196 -3.22 -2.32 -2.93
C MET A 196 -4.66 -1.85 -3.16
N ILE A 197 -5.62 -2.78 -3.27
CA ILE A 197 -7.04 -2.44 -3.41
C ILE A 197 -7.65 -2.06 -2.06
N VAL A 198 -7.19 -2.61 -0.93
CA VAL A 198 -7.59 -2.16 0.40
C VAL A 198 -7.22 -0.68 0.60
N ASP A 199 -5.96 -0.33 0.32
CA ASP A 199 -5.44 1.03 0.46
C ASP A 199 -6.16 2.02 -0.48
N MET A 200 -6.46 1.60 -1.71
CA MET A 200 -7.31 2.37 -2.63
C MET A 200 -8.78 2.41 -2.18
N GLY A 201 -9.32 1.34 -1.62
CA GLY A 201 -10.72 1.18 -1.25
C GLY A 201 -11.16 2.06 -0.08
N ASP A 202 -10.23 2.47 0.78
CA ASP A 202 -10.46 3.46 1.84
C ASP A 202 -10.53 4.89 1.29
N LEU A 203 -9.93 5.13 0.12
CA LEU A 203 -9.99 6.41 -0.62
C LEU A 203 -11.19 6.51 -1.57
N VAL A 204 -11.88 5.40 -1.84
CA VAL A 204 -12.75 5.25 -3.01
C VAL A 204 -14.22 4.98 -2.63
N CYS A 205 -15.14 5.81 -3.10
CA CYS A 205 -16.59 5.67 -2.92
C CYS A 205 -17.12 4.37 -3.58
N ALA A 206 -18.13 3.73 -2.97
CA ALA A 206 -18.85 2.60 -3.57
C ALA A 206 -19.32 2.95 -4.99
N GLY A 207 -19.01 2.07 -5.97
CA GLY A 207 -19.32 2.28 -7.40
C GLY A 207 -18.17 2.85 -8.25
N SER A 208 -17.04 3.18 -7.65
CA SER A 208 -15.89 3.70 -8.39
C SER A 208 -15.11 2.60 -9.12
N VAL A 209 -14.59 2.94 -10.29
CA VAL A 209 -13.78 2.04 -11.13
C VAL A 209 -12.32 2.14 -10.72
N ILE A 210 -11.70 1.04 -10.31
CA ILE A 210 -10.27 0.96 -10.00
C ILE A 210 -9.49 0.59 -11.26
N PRO A 211 -8.66 1.48 -11.82
CA PRO A 211 -7.86 1.17 -13.00
C PRO A 211 -6.62 0.34 -12.63
N LEU A 212 -6.43 -0.78 -13.31
CA LEU A 212 -5.29 -1.68 -13.19
C LEU A 212 -4.49 -1.67 -14.52
N PRO A 213 -3.72 -0.60 -14.81
CA PRO A 213 -3.07 -0.40 -16.10
C PRO A 213 -1.98 -1.44 -16.42
N ASN A 214 -1.54 -2.22 -15.44
CA ASN A 214 -0.48 -3.22 -15.59
C ASN A 214 -1.01 -4.66 -15.61
N VAL A 215 -2.33 -4.87 -15.57
CA VAL A 215 -2.94 -6.20 -15.51
C VAL A 215 -3.92 -6.35 -16.68
N THR A 216 -3.65 -7.29 -17.57
CA THR A 216 -4.55 -7.62 -18.70
C THR A 216 -5.81 -8.33 -18.22
N SER A 217 -6.88 -8.32 -19.01
CA SER A 217 -8.14 -8.92 -18.61
C SER A 217 -8.04 -10.43 -18.36
N LYS A 218 -7.25 -11.15 -19.17
CA LYS A 218 -6.97 -12.59 -19.00
C LYS A 218 -6.36 -12.90 -17.63
N ILE A 219 -5.42 -12.07 -17.18
CA ILE A 219 -4.71 -12.27 -15.93
C ILE A 219 -5.58 -11.83 -14.76
N LEU A 220 -6.27 -10.70 -14.91
CA LEU A 220 -7.19 -10.19 -13.90
C LEU A 220 -8.31 -11.19 -13.59
N ALA A 221 -8.88 -11.85 -14.61
CA ALA A 221 -9.88 -12.89 -14.43
C ALA A 221 -9.38 -14.05 -13.55
N LYS A 222 -8.14 -14.49 -13.75
CA LYS A 222 -7.51 -15.55 -12.95
C LYS A 222 -7.19 -15.11 -11.53
N VAL A 223 -6.77 -13.87 -11.33
CA VAL A 223 -6.56 -13.31 -9.99
C VAL A 223 -7.88 -13.28 -9.22
N ILE A 224 -8.97 -12.83 -9.85
CA ILE A 224 -10.31 -12.82 -9.24
C ILE A 224 -10.78 -14.23 -8.91
N GLU A 225 -10.57 -15.20 -9.81
CA GLU A 225 -10.87 -16.63 -9.59
C GLU A 225 -10.14 -17.16 -8.34
N TYR A 226 -8.83 -16.90 -8.23
CA TYR A 226 -8.03 -17.30 -7.09
C TYR A 226 -8.53 -16.71 -5.77
N CYS A 227 -8.74 -15.40 -5.74
CA CYS A 227 -9.21 -14.70 -4.56
C CYS A 227 -10.60 -15.21 -4.12
N LYS A 228 -11.51 -15.51 -5.06
CA LYS A 228 -12.83 -16.09 -4.74
C LYS A 228 -12.73 -17.42 -3.99
N MET A 229 -11.81 -18.29 -4.42
CA MET A 229 -11.61 -19.59 -3.78
C MET A 229 -10.97 -19.49 -2.39
N HIS A 230 -10.14 -18.48 -2.15
CA HIS A 230 -9.44 -18.27 -0.88
C HIS A 230 -10.22 -17.42 0.15
N VAL A 231 -11.32 -16.79 -0.27
CA VAL A 231 -12.20 -15.99 0.60
C VAL A 231 -13.19 -16.84 1.38
N GLU A 232 -13.56 -18.04 0.91
CA GLU A 232 -14.50 -18.90 1.65
C GLU A 232 -13.85 -19.43 2.94
N PRO A 233 -14.35 -19.04 4.14
CA PRO A 233 -13.70 -19.39 5.39
C PRO A 233 -13.80 -20.90 5.64
N LEU A 234 -12.64 -21.57 5.60
CA LEU A 234 -12.51 -22.96 6.04
C LEU A 234 -12.94 -23.07 7.51
N LYS A 235 -13.85 -24.01 7.82
CA LYS A 235 -14.18 -24.31 9.21
C LYS A 235 -12.92 -24.86 9.89
N PRO A 236 -12.59 -24.45 11.13
CA PRO A 236 -11.33 -24.81 11.80
C PRO A 236 -11.04 -26.32 11.88
N ASP A 237 -12.08 -27.15 11.88
CA ASP A 237 -11.98 -28.61 12.03
C ASP A 237 -12.09 -29.38 10.70
N ASP A 238 -12.21 -28.70 9.57
CA ASP A 238 -12.47 -29.34 8.27
C ASP A 238 -11.17 -29.60 7.49
N ARG A 239 -10.45 -30.65 7.91
CA ARG A 239 -9.21 -31.09 7.24
C ARG A 239 -9.43 -31.46 5.77
N ALA A 240 -10.61 -31.96 5.42
CA ALA A 240 -10.93 -32.33 4.03
C ALA A 240 -10.96 -31.09 3.14
N ALA A 241 -11.61 -30.01 3.59
CA ALA A 241 -11.65 -28.76 2.84
C ALA A 241 -10.26 -28.10 2.67
N ALA A 242 -9.36 -28.25 3.65
CA ALA A 242 -7.98 -27.77 3.54
C ALA A 242 -7.13 -28.58 2.54
N ASP A 243 -7.37 -29.89 2.45
CA ASP A 243 -6.71 -30.76 1.47
C ASP A 243 -7.27 -30.53 0.05
N ASP A 244 -8.57 -30.30 -0.07
CA ASP A 244 -9.22 -29.94 -1.33
C ASP A 244 -8.72 -28.58 -1.87
N LEU A 245 -8.50 -27.58 -0.99
CA LEU A 245 -7.95 -26.29 -1.38
C LEU A 245 -6.52 -26.42 -1.93
N LYS A 246 -5.65 -27.19 -1.27
CA LYS A 246 -4.30 -27.46 -1.78
C LYS A 246 -4.32 -28.20 -3.12
N SER A 247 -5.26 -29.13 -3.30
CA SER A 247 -5.45 -29.80 -4.58
C SER A 247 -5.90 -28.81 -5.64
N TRP A 248 -6.78 -27.88 -5.29
CA TRP A 248 -7.23 -26.83 -6.20
C TRP A 248 -6.08 -25.87 -6.56
N ASP A 249 -5.27 -25.44 -5.60
CA ASP A 249 -4.09 -24.59 -5.84
C ASP A 249 -3.12 -25.24 -6.83
N ALA A 250 -2.87 -26.54 -6.65
CA ALA A 250 -2.01 -27.31 -7.52
C ALA A 250 -2.56 -27.42 -8.95
N GLU A 251 -3.89 -27.41 -9.14
CA GLU A 251 -4.51 -27.34 -10.46
C GLU A 251 -4.53 -25.92 -11.03
N PHE A 252 -4.77 -24.90 -10.19
CA PHE A 252 -4.86 -23.50 -10.57
C PHE A 252 -3.58 -23.00 -11.23
N VAL A 253 -2.41 -23.39 -10.70
CA VAL A 253 -1.09 -23.00 -11.23
C VAL A 253 -0.65 -23.80 -12.47
N LYS A 254 -1.42 -24.79 -12.93
CA LYS A 254 -1.16 -25.51 -14.19
C LYS A 254 -1.55 -24.68 -15.40
N VAL A 255 -0.92 -23.53 -15.53
CA VAL A 255 -1.05 -22.61 -16.65
C VAL A 255 0.19 -22.64 -17.53
N ASP A 256 0.12 -22.06 -18.73
CA ASP A 256 1.31 -21.84 -19.54
C ASP A 256 2.32 -20.91 -18.83
N GLN A 257 3.61 -21.06 -19.12
CA GLN A 257 4.66 -20.30 -18.42
C GLN A 257 4.47 -18.78 -18.52
N PRO A 258 4.13 -18.19 -19.68
CA PRO A 258 3.86 -16.76 -19.75
C PRO A 258 2.75 -16.34 -18.78
N THR A 259 1.66 -17.10 -18.70
CA THR A 259 0.56 -16.84 -17.78
C THR A 259 1.01 -16.96 -16.32
N LEU A 260 1.85 -17.93 -15.98
CA LEU A 260 2.43 -18.05 -14.63
C LEU A 260 3.25 -16.81 -14.24
N PHE A 261 4.11 -16.31 -15.14
CA PHE A 261 4.90 -15.11 -14.89
C PHE A 261 4.05 -13.85 -14.79
N TYR A 262 3.05 -13.70 -15.65
CA TYR A 262 2.12 -12.57 -15.54
C TYR A 262 1.28 -12.64 -14.26
N LEU A 263 0.95 -13.84 -13.75
CA LEU A 263 0.32 -14.00 -12.44
C LEU A 263 1.25 -13.58 -11.30
N ILE A 264 2.55 -13.91 -11.35
CA ILE A 264 3.55 -13.43 -10.36
C ILE A 264 3.59 -11.90 -10.36
N LEU A 265 3.69 -11.29 -11.55
CA LEU A 265 3.73 -9.83 -11.68
C LEU A 265 2.44 -9.18 -11.17
N ALA A 266 1.28 -9.75 -11.49
CA ALA A 266 0.00 -9.25 -11.03
C ALA A 266 -0.17 -9.42 -9.51
N ALA A 267 0.22 -10.56 -8.94
CA ALA A 267 0.16 -10.82 -7.50
C ALA A 267 1.06 -9.85 -6.73
N ASN A 268 2.26 -9.57 -7.23
CA ASN A 268 3.15 -8.57 -6.64
C ASN A 268 2.58 -7.14 -6.78
N TYR A 269 2.06 -6.78 -7.96
CA TYR A 269 1.47 -5.46 -8.20
C TYR A 269 0.25 -5.18 -7.33
N LEU A 270 -0.61 -6.19 -7.14
CA LEU A 270 -1.80 -6.13 -6.30
C LEU A 270 -1.50 -6.42 -4.82
N ASN A 271 -0.27 -6.81 -4.48
CA ASN A 271 0.14 -7.19 -3.13
C ASN A 271 -0.73 -8.31 -2.52
N ILE A 272 -0.92 -9.40 -3.29
CA ILE A 272 -1.65 -10.61 -2.87
C ILE A 272 -0.62 -11.67 -2.46
N LYS A 273 -0.28 -11.71 -1.17
CA LYS A 273 0.83 -12.54 -0.67
C LYS A 273 0.65 -14.04 -0.93
N SER A 274 -0.55 -14.57 -0.68
CA SER A 274 -0.84 -16.00 -0.84
C SER A 274 -0.64 -16.46 -2.29
N LEU A 275 -1.17 -15.70 -3.26
CA LEU A 275 -0.99 -15.95 -4.68
C LEU A 275 0.47 -15.82 -5.11
N LEU A 276 1.17 -14.80 -4.59
CA LEU A 276 2.59 -14.60 -4.88
C LEU A 276 3.43 -15.78 -4.38
N ASP A 277 3.21 -16.23 -3.15
CA ASP A 277 3.91 -17.37 -2.57
C ASP A 277 3.66 -18.64 -3.40
N LEU A 278 2.41 -18.93 -3.76
CA LEU A 278 2.04 -20.10 -4.56
C LEU A 278 2.67 -20.10 -5.95
N THR A 279 2.60 -18.96 -6.65
CA THR A 279 3.14 -18.84 -8.01
C THR A 279 4.67 -18.81 -8.04
N CYS A 280 5.32 -18.15 -7.08
CA CYS A 280 6.77 -18.19 -6.89
C CYS A 280 7.27 -19.59 -6.53
N GLN A 281 6.56 -20.32 -5.66
CA GLN A 281 6.90 -21.69 -5.33
C GLN A 281 6.82 -22.60 -6.56
N THR A 282 5.76 -22.45 -7.37
CA THR A 282 5.62 -23.18 -8.63
C THR A 282 6.78 -22.90 -9.59
N ALA A 283 7.17 -21.62 -9.74
CA ALA A 283 8.33 -21.24 -10.56
C ALA A 283 9.65 -21.80 -10.01
N ALA A 284 9.82 -21.82 -8.69
CA ALA A 284 11.00 -22.42 -8.03
C ALA A 284 11.07 -23.93 -8.27
N ASP A 285 9.94 -24.64 -8.22
CA ASP A 285 9.89 -26.09 -8.49
C ASP A 285 10.21 -26.43 -9.95
N MET A 286 9.99 -25.51 -10.89
CA MET A 286 10.46 -25.66 -12.28
C MET A 286 11.99 -25.59 -12.40
N ILE A 287 12.67 -24.91 -11.48
CA ILE A 287 14.12 -24.73 -11.45
C ILE A 287 14.80 -25.85 -10.63
N LYS A 288 14.13 -26.32 -9.58
CA LYS A 288 14.68 -27.25 -8.60
C LYS A 288 15.17 -28.55 -9.26
N GLY A 289 16.45 -28.86 -9.06
CA GLY A 289 17.07 -30.08 -9.59
C GLY A 289 17.25 -30.09 -11.11
N LYS A 290 17.16 -28.94 -11.78
CA LYS A 290 17.51 -28.78 -13.21
C LYS A 290 18.91 -28.20 -13.35
N THR A 291 19.61 -28.61 -14.40
CA THR A 291 20.89 -28.03 -14.81
C THR A 291 20.70 -26.61 -15.38
N PRO A 292 21.73 -25.76 -15.35
CA PRO A 292 21.67 -24.43 -15.98
C PRO A 292 21.22 -24.48 -17.45
N GLU A 293 21.62 -25.50 -18.20
CA GLU A 293 21.23 -25.69 -19.60
C GLU A 293 19.75 -26.03 -19.74
N GLU A 294 19.22 -26.88 -18.86
CA GLU A 294 17.78 -27.19 -18.81
C GLU A 294 16.96 -25.97 -18.40
N ILE A 295 17.41 -25.19 -17.41
CA ILE A 295 16.76 -23.95 -16.98
C ILE A 295 16.72 -22.94 -18.14
N ARG A 296 17.86 -22.72 -18.82
CA ARG A 296 17.94 -21.84 -19.99
C ARG A 296 16.96 -22.28 -21.08
N LYS A 297 16.83 -23.59 -21.32
CA LYS A 297 15.86 -24.13 -22.29
C LYS A 297 14.41 -23.93 -21.84
N ILE A 298 14.11 -24.13 -20.55
CA ILE A 298 12.77 -23.96 -19.97
C ILE A 298 12.30 -22.50 -20.08
N PHE A 299 13.19 -21.54 -19.82
CA PHE A 299 12.86 -20.10 -19.83
C PHE A 299 13.26 -19.38 -21.11
N ASN A 300 13.73 -20.11 -22.12
CA ASN A 300 14.22 -19.58 -23.39
C ASN A 300 15.28 -18.46 -23.22
N ILE A 301 16.18 -18.64 -22.27
CA ILE A 301 17.26 -17.70 -21.94
C ILE A 301 18.47 -18.03 -22.83
N LYS A 302 19.00 -17.03 -23.52
CA LYS A 302 20.26 -17.17 -24.25
C LYS A 302 21.43 -17.17 -23.28
N ASN A 303 22.40 -18.07 -23.50
CA ASN A 303 23.67 -17.94 -22.79
C ASN A 303 24.44 -16.76 -23.37
N GLU A 304 24.66 -15.74 -22.55
CA GLU A 304 25.44 -14.54 -22.91
C GLU A 304 26.88 -14.61 -22.37
N PHE A 305 27.20 -15.62 -21.56
CA PHE A 305 28.56 -15.82 -21.05
C PHE A 305 29.49 -16.32 -22.15
N THR A 306 30.70 -15.79 -22.15
CA THR A 306 31.83 -16.40 -22.86
C THR A 306 32.23 -17.73 -22.18
N PRO A 307 32.92 -18.64 -22.89
CA PRO A 307 33.38 -19.89 -22.30
C PRO A 307 34.26 -19.72 -21.06
N GLU A 308 35.05 -18.65 -21.02
CA GLU A 308 35.93 -18.31 -19.88
C GLU A 308 35.10 -17.86 -18.67
N GLU A 309 34.11 -16.97 -18.86
CA GLU A 309 33.21 -16.54 -17.77
C GLU A 309 32.34 -17.69 -17.25
N GLU A 310 31.91 -18.61 -18.11
CA GLU A 310 31.13 -19.79 -17.70
C GLU A 310 31.98 -20.79 -16.90
N GLU A 311 33.27 -20.90 -17.19
CA GLU A 311 34.23 -21.70 -16.43
C GLU A 311 34.53 -21.07 -15.06
N ASP A 312 34.72 -19.76 -15.00
CA ASP A 312 34.94 -19.00 -13.75
C ASP A 312 33.72 -19.13 -12.82
N VAL A 313 32.51 -18.90 -13.32
CA VAL A 313 31.26 -19.04 -12.55
C VAL A 313 31.07 -20.49 -12.10
N ARG A 314 31.42 -21.47 -12.93
CA ARG A 314 31.36 -22.89 -12.56
C ARG A 314 32.36 -23.23 -11.47
N TRP A 315 33.57 -22.66 -11.51
CA TRP A 315 34.61 -22.84 -10.50
C TRP A 315 34.21 -22.20 -9.16
N GLU A 316 33.73 -20.96 -9.18
CA GLU A 316 33.27 -20.24 -7.99
C GLU A 316 32.09 -20.91 -7.29
N ASN A 317 31.23 -21.61 -8.04
CA ASN A 317 30.05 -22.28 -7.51
C ASN A 317 30.24 -23.78 -7.26
N GLN A 318 31.48 -24.31 -7.32
CA GLN A 318 31.74 -25.73 -7.02
C GLN A 318 31.23 -26.16 -5.64
N TRP A 319 31.25 -25.26 -4.65
CA TRP A 319 30.73 -25.51 -3.30
C TRP A 319 29.21 -25.79 -3.24
N ALA A 320 28.46 -25.46 -4.29
CA ALA A 320 27.01 -25.70 -4.37
C ALA A 320 26.66 -27.07 -4.99
N PHE A 321 27.64 -27.80 -5.51
CA PHE A 321 27.47 -29.08 -6.21
C PHE A 321 28.21 -30.27 -5.56
N GLU A 322 28.87 -30.06 -4.40
CA GLU A 322 29.37 -31.10 -3.48
C GLU A 322 28.36 -31.39 -2.36
#